data_AF-A0A956Q9Z6-F1
#
_entry.id   AF-A0A956Q9Z6-F1
#
_cell.length_a   1.000
_cell.length_b   1.000
_cell.length_c   1.000
_cell.angle_alpha   90.00
_cell.angle_beta   90.00
_cell.angle_gamma   90.00
#
_symmetry.space_group_name_H-M   'P 1'
#
loop_
_entity.id
_entity.type
_entity.pdbx_description
1 polymer ?
#
loop_
_entity_poly.entity_id
_entity_poly.type
_entity_poly.pdbx_seq_one_letter_code
_entity_poly.pdbx_strand_id
1 'polypeptide(L)' 'MNRLTPKLFWWTCMGCGALATIGPFWVMVSTSLMTKAQVFQFPPALIPMPVTWHNYGQVFAQVPFLTYFLNSLLVAT' A
#
# COMPACT_ATOMS: atom_id res chain seq x y z
N MET A 1 42.18 -8.13 7.42
CA MET A 1 40.71 -8.19 7.60
C MET A 1 40.07 -7.09 6.77
N ASN A 2 39.38 -7.47 5.70
CA ASN A 2 38.99 -6.58 4.59
C ASN A 2 38.00 -5.49 5.01
N ARG A 3 38.28 -4.24 4.67
CA ARG A 3 37.43 -3.04 4.92
C ARG A 3 36.03 -3.08 4.25
N LEU A 4 35.67 -4.20 3.62
CA LEU A 4 34.42 -4.43 2.88
C LEU A 4 33.31 -5.05 3.76
N THR A 5 33.66 -5.79 4.82
CA THR A 5 32.68 -6.41 5.72
C THR A 5 31.74 -5.41 6.43
N PRO A 6 32.20 -4.24 6.92
CA PRO A 6 31.27 -3.28 7.55
C PRO A 6 30.31 -2.65 6.52
N LYS A 7 30.73 -2.48 5.27
CA LYS A 7 29.87 -1.90 4.21
C LYS A 7 28.74 -2.84 3.83
N LEU A 8 29.04 -4.14 3.71
CA LEU A 8 28.04 -5.15 3.41
C LEU A 8 26.95 -5.24 4.50
N PHE A 9 27.36 -5.14 5.77
CA PHE A 9 26.43 -5.09 6.90
C PHE A 9 25.48 -3.87 6.84
N TRP A 10 26.01 -2.69 6.51
CA TRP A 10 25.16 -1.50 6.38
C TRP A 10 24.19 -1.61 5.21
N TRP A 11 24.63 -2.16 4.07
CA TRP A 11 23.76 -2.36 2.92
C TRP A 11 22.63 -3.35 3.19
N THR A 12 22.90 -4.46 3.88
CA THR A 12 21.84 -5.41 4.26
C THR A 12 20.86 -4.80 5.25
N CYS A 13 21.36 -4.04 6.24
CA CYS A 13 20.53 -3.33 7.21
C CYS A 13 19.60 -2.31 6.53
N MET A 14 20.15 -1.48 5.62
CA MET A 14 19.37 -0.52 4.83
C MET A 14 18.34 -1.22 3.93
N GLY A 15 18.72 -2.34 3.31
CA GLY A 15 17.83 -3.16 2.49
C GLY A 15 16.65 -3.72 3.29
N CYS A 16 16.91 -4.29 4.47
CA CYS A 16 15.86 -4.78 5.37
C CYS A 16 14.94 -3.66 5.83
N GLY A 17 15.50 -2.49 6.19
CA GLY A 17 14.71 -1.32 6.55
C GLY A 17 13.78 -0.88 5.41
N ALA A 18 14.30 -0.84 4.18
CA ALA A 18 13.51 -0.50 3.00
C ALA A 18 12.40 -1.53 2.70
N LEU A 19 12.66 -2.83 2.87
CA LEU A 19 11.62 -3.85 2.70
C LEU A 19 10.54 -3.76 3.79
N ALA A 20 10.92 -3.43 5.02
CA ALA A 20 9.97 -3.25 6.12
C ALA A 20 8.97 -2.11 5.86
N THR A 21 9.40 -1.04 5.18
CA THR A 21 8.48 0.06 4.83
C THR A 21 7.45 -0.35 3.79
N ILE A 22 7.71 -1.36 2.94
CA ILE A 22 6.78 -1.84 1.91
C ILE A 22 5.58 -2.58 2.51
N GLY A 23 5.77 -3.27 3.65
CA GLY A 23 4.72 -4.05 4.33
C GLY A 23 3.38 -3.31 4.49
N PRO A 24 3.32 -2.12 5.12
CA PRO A 24 2.07 -1.37 5.24
C PRO A 24 1.47 -0.96 3.88
N PHE A 25 2.28 -0.60 2.88
CA PHE A 25 1.76 -0.29 1.53
C PHE A 25 1.15 -1.52 0.86
N TRP A 26 1.76 -2.69 1.05
CA TRP A 26 1.20 -3.95 0.58
C TRP A 26 -0.20 -4.21 1.15
N VAL A 27 -0.37 -4.01 2.46
CA VAL A 27 -1.68 -4.16 3.11
C VAL A 27 -2.69 -3.13 2.60
N MET A 28 -2.27 -1.88 2.35
CA MET A 28 -3.17 -0.86 1.78
C MET A 28 -3.69 -1.24 0.39
N VAL A 29 -2.82 -1.72 -0.50
CA VAL A 29 -3.23 -2.17 -1.84
C VAL A 29 -4.06 -3.46 -1.79
N SER A 30 -3.71 -4.37 -0.90
CA SER A 30 -4.44 -5.62 -0.72
C SER A 30 -5.88 -5.35 -0.26
N THR A 31 -6.04 -4.52 0.78
CA THR A 31 -7.36 -4.18 1.33
C THR A 31 -8.22 -3.30 0.40
N SER A 32 -7.62 -2.44 -0.43
CA SER A 32 -8.37 -1.67 -1.43
C SER A 32 -9.03 -2.54 -2.50
N LEU A 33 -8.48 -3.75 -2.73
CA LEU A 33 -8.96 -4.74 -3.70
C LEU A 33 -9.82 -5.84 -3.07
N MET A 34 -10.09 -5.78 -1.76
CA MET A 34 -10.91 -6.77 -1.05
C MET A 34 -12.40 -6.47 -1.15
N THR A 35 -13.21 -7.53 -1.04
CA THR A 35 -14.65 -7.36 -0.77
C THR A 35 -14.88 -6.97 0.70
N LYS A 36 -16.04 -6.39 1.02
CA LYS A 36 -16.38 -6.07 2.42
C LYS A 36 -16.24 -7.28 3.35
N ALA A 37 -16.73 -8.45 2.93
CA ALA A 37 -16.63 -9.68 3.71
C ALA A 37 -15.17 -10.08 3.99
N GLN A 38 -14.27 -9.90 3.02
CA GLN A 38 -12.86 -10.22 3.18
C GLN A 38 -12.12 -9.26 4.12
N VAL A 39 -12.51 -7.98 4.18
CA VAL A 39 -11.89 -7.01 5.09
C VAL A 39 -12.24 -7.31 6.55
N PHE A 40 -13.46 -7.81 6.80
CA PHE A 40 -13.95 -8.13 8.15
C PHE A 40 -13.61 -9.56 8.62
N GLN A 41 -12.94 -10.38 7.79
CA GLN A 41 -12.52 -11.72 8.21
C GLN A 41 -11.26 -11.65 9.09
N PHE A 42 -11.15 -12.53 10.09
CA PHE A 42 -9.97 -12.59 10.96
C PHE A 42 -9.32 -13.99 10.86
N PRO A 43 -8.02 -14.10 10.52
CA PRO A 43 -7.11 -13.02 10.13
C PRO A 43 -7.43 -12.46 8.73
N PRO A 44 -7.20 -11.16 8.47
CA PRO A 44 -7.39 -10.59 7.13
C PRO A 44 -6.41 -11.25 6.14
N ALA A 45 -6.92 -11.66 4.98
CA ALA A 45 -6.10 -12.28 3.95
C ALA A 45 -5.02 -11.29 3.46
N LEU A 46 -3.78 -11.73 3.27
CA LEU A 46 -2.72 -10.85 2.72
C LEU A 46 -2.88 -10.63 1.21
N ILE A 47 -3.56 -11.55 0.53
CA ILE A 47 -3.84 -11.51 -0.91
C ILE A 47 -5.36 -11.70 -1.07
N PRO A 48 -6.08 -10.75 -1.70
CA PRO A 48 -7.52 -10.83 -1.86
C PRO A 48 -7.91 -11.93 -2.85
N MET A 49 -8.86 -12.78 -2.46
CA MET A 49 -9.43 -13.82 -3.33
C MET A 49 -10.94 -13.93 -3.09
N PRO A 50 -11.81 -13.56 -4.07
CA PRO A 50 -11.47 -12.92 -5.35
C PRO A 50 -10.97 -11.47 -5.20
N VAL A 51 -10.18 -11.01 -6.17
CA VAL A 51 -9.80 -9.60 -6.35
C VAL A 51 -11.00 -8.82 -6.90
N THR A 52 -11.31 -7.65 -6.33
CA THR A 52 -12.38 -6.79 -6.82
C THR A 52 -11.91 -5.36 -7.09
N TRP A 53 -12.25 -4.84 -8.27
CA TRP A 53 -12.06 -3.44 -8.64
C TRP A 53 -13.28 -2.56 -8.30
N HIS A 54 -14.32 -3.18 -7.75
CA HIS A 54 -15.60 -2.51 -7.48
C HIS A 54 -15.45 -1.31 -6.55
N ASN A 55 -14.56 -1.39 -5.56
CA ASN A 55 -14.32 -0.31 -4.60
C ASN A 55 -13.87 0.98 -5.30
N TYR A 56 -13.01 0.88 -6.32
CA TYR A 56 -12.57 2.05 -7.10
C TYR A 56 -13.73 2.68 -7.85
N GLY A 57 -14.52 1.88 -8.57
CA GLY A 57 -15.72 2.38 -9.27
C GLY A 57 -16.74 3.03 -8.32
N GLN A 58 -16.91 2.47 -7.12
CA GLN A 58 -17.80 3.03 -6.11
C GLN A 58 -17.34 4.42 -5.62
N VAL A 59 -16.05 4.64 -5.42
CA VAL A 59 -15.55 5.95 -4.96
C VAL A 59 -15.88 7.05 -5.98
N PHE A 60 -15.68 6.81 -7.27
CA PHE A 60 -16.02 7.78 -8.30
C PHE A 60 -17.53 8.04 -8.43
N ALA A 61 -18.37 7.07 -8.05
CA ALA A 61 -19.82 7.20 -8.10
C ALA A 61 -20.42 7.84 -6.84
N GLN A 62 -19.79 7.65 -5.66
CA GLN A 62 -20.33 8.11 -4.37
C GLN A 62 -19.90 9.52 -4.01
N VAL A 63 -18.70 9.94 -4.45
CA VAL A 63 -18.16 11.25 -4.14
C VAL A 63 -17.62 11.92 -5.39
N PRO A 64 -17.57 13.27 -5.45
CA PRO A 64 -16.90 14.00 -6.53
C PRO A 64 -15.38 13.89 -6.38
N PHE A 65 -14.85 12.66 -6.48
CA PHE A 65 -13.45 12.33 -6.22
C PHE A 65 -12.50 13.18 -7.06
N LEU A 66 -12.80 13.37 -8.35
CA LEU A 66 -11.94 14.15 -9.23
C LEU A 66 -11.85 15.62 -8.78
N THR A 67 -12.95 16.21 -8.31
CA THR A 67 -12.95 17.55 -7.73
C THR A 67 -12.06 17.63 -6.50
N TYR A 68 -12.15 16.64 -5.60
CA TYR A 68 -11.29 16.58 -4.42
C TYR A 68 -9.81 16.43 -4.79
N PHE A 69 -9.51 15.56 -5.74
CA PHE A 69 -8.15 15.36 -6.23
C PHE A 69 -7.57 16.64 -6.86
N LEU A 70 -8.34 17.33 -7.70
CA LEU A 70 -7.93 18.61 -8.31
C LEU A 70 -7.75 19.71 -7.27
N ASN A 71 -8.66 19.80 -6.29
CA ASN A 71 -8.50 20.74 -5.18
C ASN A 71 -7.20 20.48 -4.41
N SER A 72 -6.88 19.21 -4.11
CA SER A 72 -5.62 18.85 -3.45
C SER A 72 -4.39 19.19 -4.29
N LEU A 73 -4.43 18.94 -5.61
CA LEU A 73 -3.33 19.31 -6.50
C LEU A 73 -3.10 20.81 -6.51
N LEU A 74 -4.16 21.61 -6.69
CA LEU A 74 -4.07 23.07 -6.75
C LEU A 74 -3.55 23.69 -5.46
N VAL A 75 -3.86 23.09 -4.30
CA VAL A 75 -3.36 23.57 -3.00
C VAL A 75 -1.91 23.14 -2.75
N ALA A 76 -1.50 21.99 -3.28
CA ALA A 76 -0.14 21.47 -3.09
C ALA A 76 0.90 22.15 -3.99
N THR A 77 0.49 22.67 -5.16
CA THR A 77 1.29 23.55 -6.04
C THR A 77 1.25 25.00 -5.59
#